data_AF-A0A2M7IZE0-F1
#
_entry.id   AF-A0A2M7IZE0-F1
#
_cell.length_a   1.000
_cell.length_b   1.000
_cell.length_c   1.000
_cell.angle_alpha   90.00
_cell.angle_beta   90.00
_cell.angle_gamma   90.00
#
_symmetry.space_group_name_H-M   'P 1'
#
loop_
_entity.id
_entity.type
_entity.pdbx_description
1 polymer ?
#
loop_
_entity_poly.entity_id
_entity_poly.type
_entity_poly.pdbx_seq_one_letter_code
_entity_poly.pdbx_strand_id
1 'polypeptide(L)'
;MIDERTSGILLHPTSLPGVLGAGDLGSNAYLFVDWLAGAGQTYWQVLPLGEIGPGNSPYMSSSAFAGNVLMVDLLDLAHQGWLSQEDLIPLPEFRHDRV
;
A
#
# COMPACT_ATOMS: atom_id res chain seq x y z
N MET A 1 25.33 -2.37 -8.53
CA MET A 1 24.92 -3.79 -8.48
C MET A 1 24.98 -4.23 -7.02
N ILE A 2 24.37 -5.36 -6.67
CA ILE A 2 24.41 -5.86 -5.28
C ILE A 2 25.73 -6.60 -5.09
N ASP A 3 26.63 -6.01 -4.32
CA ASP A 3 28.01 -6.50 -4.14
C ASP A 3 28.22 -7.22 -2.79
N GLU A 4 27.19 -7.25 -1.93
CA GLU A 4 27.18 -7.92 -0.63
C GLU A 4 25.96 -8.85 -0.47
N ARG A 5 26.01 -9.80 0.47
CA ARG A 5 24.85 -10.65 0.77
C ARG A 5 23.72 -9.83 1.40
N THR A 6 22.57 -9.82 0.75
CA THR A 6 21.39 -9.08 1.19
C THR A 6 20.14 -9.96 1.17
N SER A 7 19.10 -9.58 1.91
CA SER A 7 17.78 -10.21 1.88
C SER A 7 16.67 -9.16 1.92
N GLY A 8 15.47 -9.56 1.52
CA GLY A 8 14.30 -8.70 1.52
C GLY A 8 13.01 -9.48 1.37
N ILE A 9 11.89 -8.74 1.36
CA ILE A 9 10.54 -9.29 1.20
C ILE A 9 9.87 -8.70 -0.04
N LEU A 10 9.17 -9.57 -0.78
CA LEU A 10 8.19 -9.17 -1.78
C LEU A 10 6.82 -9.05 -1.11
N LEU A 11 6.29 -7.84 -1.06
CA LEU A 11 4.94 -7.56 -0.58
C LEU A 11 4.43 -6.30 -1.30
N HIS A 12 3.26 -6.34 -1.93
CA HIS A 12 2.70 -5.12 -2.53
C HIS A 12 1.99 -4.28 -1.45
N PRO A 13 2.02 -2.92 -1.46
CA PRO A 13 1.34 -2.12 -0.45
C PRO A 13 -0.16 -2.44 -0.31
N THR A 14 -0.82 -2.84 -1.40
CA THR A 14 -2.24 -3.25 -1.35
C THR A 14 -2.50 -4.49 -0.49
N SER A 15 -1.47 -5.30 -0.20
CA SER A 15 -1.51 -6.46 0.69
C SER A 15 -1.14 -6.13 2.14
N LEU A 16 -0.90 -4.86 2.46
CA LEU A 16 -0.81 -4.43 3.85
C LEU A 16 -2.21 -4.42 4.48
N PRO A 17 -2.32 -4.56 5.81
CA PRO A 17 -3.59 -4.33 6.49
C PRO A 17 -4.11 -2.92 6.17
N GLY A 18 -5.42 -2.80 5.92
CA GLY A 18 -6.07 -1.52 5.67
C GLY A 18 -7.56 -1.60 5.99
N VAL A 19 -8.10 -0.57 6.64
CA VAL A 19 -9.50 -0.57 7.11
C VAL A 19 -10.48 -0.14 6.02
N LEU A 20 -9.99 0.46 4.93
CA LEU A 20 -10.78 0.97 3.81
C LEU A 20 -10.73 0.06 2.57
N GLY A 21 -10.53 -1.25 2.79
CA GLY A 21 -10.68 -2.29 1.77
C GLY A 21 -9.39 -2.77 1.09
N ALA A 22 -8.30 -2.02 1.21
CA ALA A 22 -6.95 -2.44 0.80
C ALA A 22 -5.89 -1.71 1.63
N GLY A 23 -4.65 -2.20 1.60
CA GLY A 23 -3.50 -1.45 2.13
C GLY A 23 -3.13 -0.26 1.25
N ASP A 24 -2.48 0.73 1.85
CA ASP A 24 -2.10 2.01 1.24
C ASP A 24 -0.64 2.39 1.58
N LEU A 25 -0.24 3.62 1.23
CA LEU A 25 1.05 4.21 1.58
C LEU A 25 1.00 5.02 2.88
N GLY A 26 0.16 4.62 3.82
CA GLY A 26 -0.02 5.25 5.12
C GLY A 26 0.73 4.57 6.26
N SER A 27 0.17 4.69 7.46
CA SER A 27 0.81 4.23 8.72
C SER A 27 1.28 2.77 8.70
N ASN A 28 0.51 1.86 8.08
CA ASN A 28 0.89 0.45 8.01
C ASN A 28 2.10 0.20 7.10
N ALA A 29 2.35 1.04 6.09
CA ALA A 29 3.54 0.96 5.26
C ALA A 29 4.79 1.37 6.07
N TYR A 30 4.69 2.43 6.88
CA TYR A 30 5.78 2.82 7.80
C TYR A 30 6.08 1.73 8.81
N LEU A 31 5.05 1.16 9.45
CA LEU A 31 5.21 0.04 10.39
C LEU A 31 5.86 -1.19 9.73
N PHE A 32 5.52 -1.47 8.47
CA PHE A 32 6.16 -2.56 7.73
C PHE A 32 7.63 -2.29 7.44
N VAL A 33 8.00 -1.06 7.07
CA VAL A 33 9.40 -0.65 6.87
C VAL A 33 10.19 -0.71 8.17
N ASP A 34 9.63 -0.23 9.28
CA ASP A 34 10.24 -0.34 10.61
C ASP A 34 10.46 -1.80 11.00
N TRP A 35 9.48 -2.66 10.72
CA TRP A 35 9.61 -4.09 10.95
C TRP A 35 10.69 -4.74 10.07
N LEU A 36 10.75 -4.38 8.78
CA LEU A 36 11.80 -4.87 7.86
C LEU A 36 13.19 -4.50 8.38
N ALA A 37 13.38 -3.25 8.78
CA ALA A 37 14.62 -2.76 9.35
C ALA A 37 14.98 -3.50 10.65
N GLY A 38 14.01 -3.67 11.56
CA GLY A 38 14.19 -4.44 12.79
C GLY A 38 14.51 -5.92 12.55
N ALA A 39 14.04 -6.50 11.45
CA ALA A 39 14.32 -7.87 11.02
C ALA A 39 15.61 -8.00 10.19
N GLY A 40 16.37 -6.93 9.99
CA GLY A 40 17.60 -6.92 9.19
C GLY A 40 17.38 -7.10 7.69
N GLN A 41 16.15 -6.94 7.20
CA GLN A 41 15.85 -6.95 5.76
C GLN A 41 16.30 -5.62 5.15
N THR A 42 16.98 -5.69 4.00
CA THR A 42 17.56 -4.52 3.34
C THR A 42 16.84 -4.14 2.04
N TYR A 43 15.88 -4.97 1.61
CA TYR A 43 15.05 -4.72 0.43
C TYR A 43 13.57 -4.96 0.69
N TRP A 44 12.76 -4.07 0.12
CA TRP A 44 11.33 -4.27 -0.07
C TRP A 44 11.05 -4.25 -1.57
N GLN A 45 10.64 -5.40 -2.11
CA GLN A 45 10.21 -5.50 -3.50
C GLN A 45 8.69 -5.34 -3.57
N VAL A 46 8.23 -4.57 -4.56
CA VAL A 46 6.81 -4.31 -4.84
C VAL A 46 6.48 -4.67 -6.29
N LEU A 47 5.19 -4.87 -6.57
CA LEU A 47 4.65 -4.90 -7.92
C LEU A 47 4.59 -3.46 -8.49
N PRO A 48 4.29 -3.24 -9.79
CA PRO A 48 4.14 -1.90 -10.34
C PRO A 48 3.13 -1.06 -9.55
N LEU A 49 3.45 0.21 -9.32
CA LEU A 49 2.65 1.13 -8.50
C LEU A 49 1.66 1.96 -9.33
N GLY A 50 1.54 1.70 -10.63
CA GLY A 50 0.64 2.42 -11.52
C GLY A 50 -0.81 1.98 -11.36
N GLU A 51 -1.71 2.68 -12.04
CA GLU A 51 -3.13 2.34 -12.08
C GLU A 51 -3.33 0.86 -12.46
N ILE A 52 -4.34 0.23 -11.88
CA ILE A 52 -4.71 -1.15 -12.20
C ILE A 52 -5.51 -1.21 -13.51
N GLY A 53 -5.21 -2.21 -14.34
CA GLY A 53 -5.98 -2.52 -15.53
C GLY A 53 -7.07 -3.56 -15.29
N PRO A 54 -7.65 -4.13 -16.38
CA PRO A 54 -8.64 -5.20 -16.28
C PRO A 54 -8.21 -6.34 -15.34
N GLY A 55 -9.13 -6.83 -14.52
CA GLY A 55 -8.83 -7.86 -13.52
C GLY A 55 -7.95 -7.38 -12.36
N ASN A 56 -7.89 -6.07 -12.11
CA ASN A 56 -7.08 -5.42 -11.07
C ASN A 56 -5.57 -5.67 -11.22
N SER A 57 -5.11 -5.89 -12.45
CA SER A 57 -3.70 -6.20 -12.70
C SER A 57 -2.83 -4.94 -12.67
N PRO A 58 -1.77 -4.89 -11.83
CA PRO A 58 -0.83 -3.77 -11.80
C PRO A 58 0.07 -3.72 -13.06
N TYR A 59 0.04 -4.76 -13.89
CA TYR A 59 0.82 -4.84 -15.13
C TYR A 59 0.09 -4.32 -16.37
N MET A 60 -1.17 -3.88 -16.22
CA MET A 60 -2.00 -3.41 -17.33
C MET A 60 -2.45 -1.96 -17.14
N SER A 61 -1.54 -1.12 -16.64
CA SER A 61 -1.80 0.30 -16.44
C SER A 61 -1.99 1.06 -17.75
N SER A 62 -2.87 2.05 -17.74
CA SER A 62 -3.08 2.99 -18.84
C SER A 62 -1.90 3.98 -19.00
N SER A 63 -1.08 4.11 -17.95
CA SER A 63 0.03 5.06 -17.85
C SER A 63 1.29 4.38 -17.34
N ALA A 64 2.43 4.70 -17.97
CA ALA A 64 3.74 4.25 -17.49
C ALA A 64 4.30 5.12 -16.34
N PHE A 65 3.62 6.23 -15.99
CA PHE A 65 4.14 7.25 -15.07
C PHE A 65 3.22 7.55 -13.88
N ALA A 66 1.90 7.44 -14.06
CA ALA A 66 0.95 7.75 -13.00
C ALA A 66 1.02 6.70 -11.89
N GLY A 67 0.81 7.12 -10.65
CA GLY A 67 0.61 6.21 -9.51
C GLY A 67 -0.86 5.81 -9.35
N ASN A 68 -1.11 4.68 -8.69
CA ASN A 68 -2.45 4.25 -8.34
C ASN A 68 -3.01 5.10 -7.19
N VAL A 69 -4.05 5.89 -7.49
CA VAL A 69 -4.73 6.74 -6.50
C VAL A 69 -5.36 5.95 -5.35
N LEU A 70 -5.63 4.66 -5.53
CA LEU A 70 -6.18 3.80 -4.49
C LEU A 70 -5.19 3.51 -3.35
N MET A 71 -3.90 3.86 -3.50
CA MET A 71 -2.88 3.70 -2.46
C MET A 71 -2.60 4.99 -1.67
N VAL A 72 -3.39 6.04 -1.86
CA VAL A 72 -3.29 7.28 -1.08
C VAL A 72 -3.83 7.04 0.34
N ASP A 73 -3.09 7.48 1.35
CA ASP A 73 -3.53 7.43 2.75
C ASP A 73 -4.67 8.43 3.00
N LEU A 74 -5.91 7.91 3.03
CA LEU A 74 -7.10 8.74 3.28
C LEU A 74 -7.19 9.23 4.73
N LEU A 75 -6.56 8.54 5.69
CA LEU A 75 -6.52 8.98 7.09
C LEU A 75 -5.66 10.23 7.21
N ASP A 76 -4.52 10.28 6.51
CA ASP A 76 -3.68 11.48 6.46
C ASP A 76 -4.42 12.66 5.80
N LEU A 77 -5.18 12.43 4.72
CA LEU A 77 -6.02 13.48 4.13
C LEU A 77 -7.07 14.03 5.10
N ALA A 78 -7.68 13.17 5.92
CA ALA A 78 -8.61 13.60 6.96
C ALA A 78 -7.89 14.36 8.09
N HIS A 79 -6.68 13.95 8.49
CA HIS A 79 -5.86 14.70 9.45
C HIS A 79 -5.51 16.10 8.93
N GLN A 80 -5.32 16.25 7.62
CA GLN A 80 -5.11 17.55 6.97
C GLN A 80 -6.40 18.37 6.79
N GLY A 81 -7.56 17.82 7.16
CA GLY A 81 -8.86 18.48 7.07
C GLY A 81 -9.45 18.51 5.66
N TRP A 82 -8.95 17.69 4.73
CA TRP A 82 -9.47 17.61 3.36
C TRP A 82 -10.61 16.61 3.22
N LEU A 83 -10.71 15.65 4.15
CA LEU A 83 -11.80 14.69 4.27
C LEU A 83 -12.43 14.81 5.66
N SER A 84 -13.73 14.53 5.72
CA SER A 84 -14.47 14.41 6.97
C SER A 84 -14.39 12.98 7.52
N GLN A 85 -14.76 12.79 8.78
CA GLN A 85 -14.86 11.44 9.36
C GLN A 85 -15.97 10.60 8.71
N GLU A 86 -16.98 11.24 8.12
CA GLU A 86 -18.06 10.57 7.41
C GLU A 86 -17.58 9.95 6.09
N ASP A 87 -16.56 10.55 5.45
CA ASP A 87 -15.93 10.04 4.23
C ASP A 87 -15.08 8.78 4.48
N LEU A 88 -14.72 8.52 5.74
CA LEU A 88 -13.87 7.40 6.15
C LEU A 88 -14.65 6.20 6.70
N ILE A 89 -15.97 6.19 6.59
CA ILE A 89 -16.77 5.04 7.03
C ILE A 89 -16.49 3.86 6.10
N PRO A 90 -15.92 2.73 6.61
CA PRO A 90 -15.65 1.57 5.78
C PRO A 90 -16.94 0.97 5.23
N LEU A 91 -16.87 0.43 4.00
CA LEU A 91 -18.00 -0.31 3.45
C LEU A 91 -18.24 -1.59 4.26
N PRO A 92 -19.50 -2.00 4.48
CA PRO A 92 -19.83 -3.19 5.27
C PRO A 92 -19.21 -4.49 4.74
N GLU A 93 -18.88 -4.56 3.44
CA GLU A 93 -18.23 -5.73 2.85
C GLU A 93 -16.74 -5.87 3.25
N PHE A 94 -16.11 -4.80 3.76
CA PHE A 94 -14.69 -4.82 4.16
C PHE A 94 -14.51 -5.56 5.48
N ARG A 95 -14.14 -6.83 5.36
CA ARG A 95 -13.89 -7.71 6.49
C ARG A 95 -12.52 -7.46 7.09
N HIS A 96 -12.48 -7.27 8.41
CA HIS A 96 -11.24 -6.99 9.14
C HIS A 96 -10.34 -8.23 9.32
N ASP A 97 -10.87 -9.43 9.05
CA ASP A 97 -10.14 -10.70 9.12
C ASP A 97 -9.58 -11.15 7.76
N ARG A 98 -9.65 -10.29 6.73
CA ARG A 98 -9.17 -10.58 5.38
C ARG A 98 -8.33 -9.43 4.84
N VAL A 99 -7.32 -9.81 4.07
CA VAL A 99 -6.55 -8.95 3.17
C VAL A 99 -6.71 -9.52 1.77
#